data_AF-A0A2R6CV25-F1
#
_entry.id   AF-A0A2R6CV25-F1
#
_cell.length_a   1.000
_cell.length_b   1.000
_cell.length_c   1.000
_cell.angle_alpha   90.00
_cell.angle_beta   90.00
_cell.angle_gamma   90.00
#
_symmetry.space_group_name_H-M   'P 1'
#
loop_
_entity.id
_entity.type
_entity.pdbx_description
1 polymer ?
#
loop_
_entity_poly.entity_id
_entity_poly.type
_entity_poly.pdbx_seq_one_letter_code
_entity_poly.pdbx_strand_id
1 'polypeptide(L)'
;MVVGVAVADGALSGAARDADQRRVATSVADRLVAADSPLTNRTNVLAGPAVEETTAAELESRYPALSAVAFRVTLGEDVLASSGTVTDGTTMRRIVLVERSRTLTVEPRFTGGNAVTLPRRTGRVVLDVSSPDNRTVSTVRADGRTVLHDPDEGLDGTYTVGLSRRETVRMTFLANGSLQRGDVTMTLTPRDTNKSVLAVTVDD
;
A
#
# COMPACT_ATOMS: atom_id res chain seq x y z
N MET A 1 -58.02 24.28 2.52
CA MET A 1 -56.80 24.31 3.36
C MET A 1 -56.14 22.92 3.26
N VAL A 2 -55.26 22.69 2.27
CA VAL A 2 -54.57 21.38 2.06
C VAL A 2 -53.11 21.59 1.62
N VAL A 3 -52.57 22.80 1.76
CA VAL A 3 -51.22 23.15 1.27
C VAL A 3 -50.13 22.88 2.31
N GLY A 4 -50.47 22.82 3.61
CA GLY A 4 -49.50 22.61 4.69
C GLY A 4 -49.05 21.15 4.90
N VAL A 5 -49.90 20.16 4.57
CA VAL A 5 -49.59 18.74 4.82
C VAL A 5 -48.63 18.18 3.76
N ALA A 6 -48.78 18.57 2.49
CA ALA A 6 -47.93 18.09 1.40
C ALA A 6 -46.47 18.60 1.50
N VAL A 7 -46.27 19.83 2.00
CA VAL A 7 -44.92 20.42 2.17
C VAL A 7 -44.18 19.76 3.35
N ALA A 8 -44.88 19.44 4.44
CA ALA A 8 -44.30 18.75 5.58
C ALA A 8 -43.91 17.29 5.24
N ASP A 9 -44.74 16.60 4.46
CA ASP A 9 -44.48 15.21 4.06
C ASP A 9 -43.28 15.10 3.09
N GLY A 10 -43.14 16.05 2.16
CA GLY A 10 -41.98 16.14 1.27
C GLY A 10 -40.67 16.41 2.03
N ALA A 11 -40.69 17.29 3.03
CA ALA A 11 -39.52 17.59 3.86
C ALA A 11 -39.10 16.40 4.73
N LEU A 12 -40.07 15.66 5.28
CA LEU A 12 -39.81 14.45 6.07
C LEU A 12 -39.28 13.31 5.18
N SER A 13 -39.85 13.14 3.99
CA SER A 13 -39.39 12.15 3.00
C SER A 13 -37.96 12.42 2.53
N GLY A 14 -37.61 13.68 2.25
CA GLY A 14 -36.23 14.08 1.92
C GLY A 14 -35.26 13.83 3.07
N ALA A 15 -35.59 14.22 4.30
CA ALA A 15 -34.74 13.99 5.46
C ALA A 15 -34.51 12.50 5.76
N ALA A 16 -35.52 11.65 5.52
CA ALA A 16 -35.39 10.21 5.65
C ALA A 16 -34.44 9.62 4.59
N ARG A 17 -34.58 10.04 3.32
CA ARG A 17 -33.65 9.65 2.24
C ARG A 17 -32.21 10.05 2.56
N ASP A 18 -31.99 11.29 2.98
CA ASP A 18 -30.66 11.77 3.37
C ASP A 18 -30.06 10.96 4.52
N ALA A 19 -30.89 10.53 5.47
CA ALA A 19 -30.44 9.71 6.59
C ALA A 19 -30.03 8.29 6.15
N ASP A 20 -30.77 7.68 5.24
CA ASP A 20 -30.47 6.36 4.71
C ASP A 20 -29.23 6.40 3.78
N GLN A 21 -29.16 7.36 2.86
CA GLN A 21 -27.97 7.58 2.02
C GLN A 21 -26.71 7.79 2.89
N ARG A 22 -26.81 8.62 3.94
CA ARG A 22 -25.71 8.86 4.89
C ARG A 22 -25.28 7.60 5.63
N ARG A 23 -26.23 6.76 6.04
CA ARG A 23 -25.97 5.48 6.71
C ARG A 23 -25.19 4.55 5.79
N VAL A 24 -25.63 4.40 4.54
CA VAL A 24 -24.94 3.57 3.54
C VAL A 24 -23.55 4.12 3.28
N ALA A 25 -23.42 5.39 2.90
CA ALA A 25 -22.14 6.03 2.60
C ALA A 25 -21.13 5.90 3.76
N THR A 26 -21.58 6.08 5.00
CA THR A 26 -20.74 5.93 6.20
C THR A 26 -20.29 4.49 6.40
N SER A 27 -21.24 3.54 6.37
CA SER A 27 -20.94 2.13 6.63
C SER A 27 -19.97 1.54 5.60
N VAL A 28 -20.11 1.93 4.33
CA VAL A 28 -19.25 1.52 3.22
C VAL A 28 -17.89 2.20 3.33
N ALA A 29 -17.84 3.51 3.56
CA ALA A 29 -16.56 4.23 3.73
C ALA A 29 -15.73 3.65 4.88
N ASP A 30 -16.36 3.30 6.01
CA ASP A 30 -15.68 2.67 7.15
C ASP A 30 -15.16 1.27 6.84
N ARG A 31 -15.95 0.47 6.09
CA ARG A 31 -15.54 -0.88 5.69
C ARG A 31 -14.42 -0.88 4.65
N LEU A 32 -14.44 0.07 3.71
CA LEU A 32 -13.39 0.19 2.69
C LEU A 32 -12.01 0.50 3.31
N VAL A 33 -11.97 1.20 4.44
CA VAL A 33 -10.73 1.57 5.14
C VAL A 33 -10.39 0.69 6.35
N ALA A 34 -11.23 -0.31 6.65
CA ALA A 34 -11.01 -1.26 7.74
C ALA A 34 -9.84 -2.21 7.42
N ALA A 35 -9.16 -2.77 8.44
CA ALA A 35 -7.96 -3.61 8.24
C ALA A 35 -8.23 -4.92 7.48
N ASP A 36 -9.47 -5.39 7.50
CA ASP A 36 -9.97 -6.60 6.83
C ASP A 36 -10.56 -6.30 5.44
N SER A 37 -10.47 -5.04 4.98
CA SER A 37 -10.82 -4.65 3.62
C SER A 37 -9.81 -5.22 2.62
N PRO A 38 -10.25 -5.78 1.48
CA PRO A 38 -9.35 -6.21 0.42
C PRO A 38 -8.55 -5.05 -0.19
N LEU A 39 -9.01 -3.81 0.01
CA LEU A 39 -8.33 -2.62 -0.48
C LEU A 39 -7.22 -2.14 0.43
N THR A 40 -7.03 -2.74 1.60
CA THR A 40 -6.11 -2.23 2.63
C THR A 40 -4.97 -3.19 2.92
N ASN A 41 -3.79 -2.61 3.15
CA ASN A 41 -2.68 -3.31 3.79
C ASN A 41 -2.82 -3.31 5.34
N ARG A 42 -3.53 -2.30 5.86
CA ARG A 42 -3.90 -2.08 7.27
C ARG A 42 -4.92 -0.95 7.34
N THR A 43 -5.56 -0.74 8.50
CA THR A 43 -6.55 0.34 8.69
C THR A 43 -6.05 1.68 8.14
N ASN A 44 -6.88 2.33 7.31
CA ASN A 44 -6.61 3.60 6.64
C ASN A 44 -5.38 3.61 5.71
N VAL A 45 -4.79 2.47 5.37
CA VAL A 45 -3.68 2.36 4.41
C VAL A 45 -4.07 1.44 3.26
N LEU A 46 -4.48 2.06 2.17
CA LEU A 46 -4.90 1.37 0.95
C LEU A 46 -3.71 0.74 0.24
N ALA A 47 -3.91 -0.44 -0.35
CA ALA A 47 -2.98 -1.07 -1.26
C ALA A 47 -3.20 -0.52 -2.67
N GLY A 48 -2.21 0.19 -3.22
CA GLY A 48 -2.30 0.83 -4.53
C GLY A 48 -2.81 -0.10 -5.64
N PRO A 49 -2.24 -1.31 -5.83
CA PRO A 49 -2.74 -2.24 -6.84
C PRO A 49 -4.20 -2.65 -6.64
N ALA A 50 -4.61 -2.96 -5.40
CA ALA A 50 -5.99 -3.35 -5.11
C ALA A 50 -6.99 -2.22 -5.43
N VAL A 51 -6.60 -0.97 -5.16
CA VAL A 51 -7.39 0.21 -5.51
C VAL A 51 -7.55 0.38 -7.03
N GLU A 52 -6.49 0.13 -7.79
CA GLU A 52 -6.49 0.27 -9.27
C GLU A 52 -7.31 -0.81 -9.96
N GLU A 53 -7.41 -1.99 -9.36
CA GLU A 53 -8.12 -3.15 -9.91
C GLU A 53 -9.59 -3.20 -9.46
N THR A 54 -10.00 -2.36 -8.50
CA THR A 54 -11.35 -2.37 -7.94
C THR A 54 -12.41 -2.01 -8.97
N THR A 55 -13.51 -2.77 -8.99
CA THR A 55 -14.66 -2.52 -9.85
C THR A 55 -15.95 -2.29 -9.07
N ALA A 56 -16.96 -1.70 -9.72
CA ALA A 56 -18.28 -1.51 -9.13
C ALA A 56 -18.96 -2.84 -8.75
N ALA A 57 -18.86 -3.85 -9.62
CA ALA A 57 -19.46 -5.16 -9.38
C ALA A 57 -18.87 -5.87 -8.15
N GLU A 58 -17.55 -5.75 -7.93
CA GLU A 58 -16.90 -6.29 -6.73
C GLU A 58 -17.38 -5.57 -5.46
N LEU A 59 -17.54 -4.24 -5.51
CA LEU A 59 -18.06 -3.46 -4.40
C LEU A 59 -19.51 -3.81 -4.08
N GLU A 60 -20.37 -3.97 -5.08
CA GLU A 60 -21.77 -4.38 -4.91
C GLU A 60 -21.88 -5.79 -4.32
N SER A 61 -21.07 -6.73 -4.81
CA SER A 61 -21.02 -8.09 -4.29
C SER A 61 -20.61 -8.14 -2.82
N ARG A 62 -19.65 -7.30 -2.42
CA ARG A 62 -19.11 -7.29 -1.05
C ARG A 62 -19.93 -6.43 -0.09
N TYR A 63 -20.55 -5.38 -0.58
CA TYR A 63 -21.37 -4.45 0.19
C TYR A 63 -22.78 -4.42 -0.39
N PRO A 64 -23.66 -5.36 0.01
CA PRO A 64 -25.01 -5.47 -0.54
C PRO A 64 -25.86 -4.21 -0.39
N ALA A 65 -25.51 -3.29 0.51
CA ALA A 65 -26.16 -1.99 0.63
C ALA A 65 -25.96 -1.09 -0.61
N LEU A 66 -24.96 -1.37 -1.46
CA LEU A 66 -24.69 -0.64 -2.70
C LEU A 66 -25.53 -1.13 -3.88
N SER A 67 -26.01 -2.38 -3.88
CA SER A 67 -26.72 -2.95 -5.05
C SER A 67 -28.12 -2.35 -5.27
N ALA A 68 -28.62 -1.58 -4.31
CA ALA A 68 -29.95 -0.97 -4.35
C ALA A 68 -29.92 0.54 -4.59
N VAL A 69 -28.74 1.15 -4.73
CA VAL A 69 -28.54 2.60 -4.78
C VAL A 69 -27.55 2.98 -5.88
N ALA A 70 -27.63 4.19 -6.40
CA ALA A 70 -26.55 4.74 -7.21
C ALA A 70 -25.38 5.13 -6.29
N PHE A 71 -24.14 4.89 -6.75
CA PHE A 71 -22.97 5.26 -5.97
C PHE A 71 -21.77 5.67 -6.82
N ARG A 72 -20.86 6.40 -6.17
CA ARG A 72 -19.55 6.73 -6.69
C ARG A 72 -18.52 6.66 -5.57
N VAL A 73 -17.46 5.87 -5.78
CA VAL A 73 -16.30 5.80 -4.90
C VAL A 73 -15.13 6.47 -5.58
N THR A 74 -14.51 7.44 -4.90
CA THR A 74 -13.34 8.16 -5.41
C THR A 74 -12.18 8.12 -4.43
N LEU A 75 -10.97 8.31 -4.95
CA LEU A 75 -9.75 8.47 -4.18
C LEU A 75 -9.01 9.71 -4.67
N GLY A 76 -9.13 10.80 -3.91
CA GLY A 76 -8.78 12.12 -4.43
C GLY A 76 -9.74 12.47 -5.58
N GLU A 77 -9.18 12.74 -6.76
CA GLU A 77 -9.93 13.09 -7.96
C GLU A 77 -10.27 11.86 -8.82
N ASP A 78 -9.64 10.71 -8.57
CA ASP A 78 -9.81 9.50 -9.36
C ASP A 78 -11.08 8.75 -8.95
N VAL A 79 -11.90 8.36 -9.93
CA VAL A 79 -13.07 7.49 -9.71
C VAL A 79 -12.58 6.04 -9.70
N LEU A 80 -12.72 5.37 -8.56
CA LEU A 80 -12.38 3.95 -8.41
C LEU A 80 -13.49 3.06 -8.97
N ALA A 81 -14.74 3.40 -8.64
CA ALA A 81 -15.90 2.63 -9.04
C ALA A 81 -17.15 3.52 -8.99
N SER A 82 -18.10 3.27 -9.88
CA SER A 82 -19.40 3.94 -9.87
C SER A 82 -20.46 3.03 -10.48
N SER A 83 -21.67 3.11 -9.96
CA SER A 83 -22.86 2.42 -10.48
C SER A 83 -24.04 3.39 -10.42
N GLY A 84 -24.93 3.37 -11.42
CA GLY A 84 -26.02 4.34 -11.52
C GLY A 84 -25.57 5.80 -11.77
N THR A 85 -26.49 6.74 -11.57
CA THR A 85 -26.24 8.18 -11.73
C THR A 85 -26.29 8.86 -10.36
N VAL A 86 -25.25 9.63 -10.04
CA VAL A 86 -25.15 10.43 -8.81
C VAL A 86 -25.21 11.90 -9.19
N THR A 87 -26.24 12.62 -8.73
CA THR A 87 -26.45 14.05 -9.00
C THR A 87 -26.33 14.88 -7.72
N ASP A 88 -27.09 14.54 -6.68
CA ASP A 88 -27.14 15.28 -5.39
C ASP A 88 -26.93 14.35 -4.17
N GLY A 89 -26.27 13.22 -4.38
CA GLY A 89 -26.07 12.20 -3.37
C GLY A 89 -25.26 12.63 -2.14
N THR A 90 -25.46 11.91 -1.03
CA THR A 90 -24.72 12.12 0.22
C THR A 90 -23.30 11.54 0.15
N THR A 91 -22.28 12.35 0.44
CA THR A 91 -20.87 11.93 0.48
C THR A 91 -20.32 11.74 1.88
N MET A 92 -19.65 10.62 2.14
CA MET A 92 -18.79 10.40 3.30
C MET A 92 -17.31 10.31 2.89
N ARG A 93 -16.41 10.92 3.68
CA ARG A 93 -14.97 11.03 3.38
C ARG A 93 -14.09 10.42 4.47
N ARG A 94 -12.97 9.82 4.08
CA ARG A 94 -11.92 9.29 4.97
C ARG A 94 -10.54 9.71 4.48
N ILE A 95 -9.70 10.21 5.38
CA ILE A 95 -8.29 10.46 5.07
C ILE A 95 -7.56 9.12 5.11
N VAL A 96 -6.85 8.78 4.04
CA VAL A 96 -6.15 7.52 3.87
C VAL A 96 -4.72 7.73 3.40
N LEU A 97 -3.88 6.73 3.59
CA LEU A 97 -2.60 6.60 2.89
C LEU A 97 -2.74 5.59 1.77
N VAL A 98 -2.21 5.89 0.59
CA VAL A 98 -2.11 4.94 -0.52
C VAL A 98 -0.70 4.41 -0.53
N GLU A 99 -0.52 3.14 -0.18
CA GLU A 99 0.77 2.46 -0.16
C GLU A 99 1.02 1.77 -1.50
N ARG A 100 2.11 2.15 -2.17
CA ARG A 100 2.62 1.49 -3.36
C ARG A 100 3.99 0.91 -3.05
N SER A 101 4.25 -0.28 -3.57
CA SER A 101 5.56 -0.92 -3.49
C SER A 101 6.14 -1.05 -4.89
N ARG A 102 7.42 -0.73 -5.03
CA ARG A 102 8.16 -0.90 -6.28
C ARG A 102 9.40 -1.72 -6.02
N THR A 103 9.75 -2.60 -6.96
CA THR A 103 11.02 -3.32 -6.92
C THR A 103 12.14 -2.39 -7.37
N LEU A 104 13.23 -2.35 -6.62
CA LEU A 104 14.42 -1.59 -6.95
C LEU A 104 15.64 -2.50 -6.83
N THR A 105 16.37 -2.67 -7.93
CA THR A 105 17.63 -3.41 -7.95
C THR A 105 18.80 -2.43 -7.80
N VAL A 106 19.76 -2.78 -6.95
CA VAL A 106 20.96 -1.99 -6.66
C VAL A 106 22.18 -2.88 -6.78
N GLU A 107 23.14 -2.42 -7.57
CA GLU A 107 24.47 -3.04 -7.70
C GLU A 107 25.53 -2.05 -7.17
N PRO A 108 26.01 -2.23 -5.92
CA PRO A 108 26.94 -1.32 -5.31
C PRO A 108 28.28 -1.27 -6.06
N ARG A 109 28.93 -0.10 -6.10
CA ARG A 109 30.30 0.05 -6.66
C ARG A 109 31.42 -0.14 -5.62
N PHE A 110 31.08 -0.24 -4.34
CA PHE A 110 32.02 -0.45 -3.22
C PHE A 110 33.27 0.48 -3.20
N THR A 111 33.09 1.78 -3.42
CA THR A 111 34.19 2.75 -3.57
C THR A 111 34.86 3.20 -2.25
N GLY A 112 34.49 2.62 -1.11
CA GLY A 112 34.97 3.01 0.23
C GLY A 112 34.99 1.82 1.19
N GLY A 113 35.30 0.64 0.67
CA GLY A 113 35.14 -0.65 1.33
C GLY A 113 33.84 -1.36 0.94
N ASN A 114 33.71 -2.58 1.45
CA ASN A 114 32.61 -3.50 1.13
C ASN A 114 31.33 -3.13 1.90
N ALA A 115 30.87 -1.89 1.76
CA ALA A 115 29.67 -1.39 2.40
C ALA A 115 28.84 -0.50 1.47
N VAL A 116 27.53 -0.50 1.69
CA VAL A 116 26.56 0.30 0.93
C VAL A 116 25.41 0.72 1.84
N THR A 117 25.04 2.00 1.78
CA THR A 117 23.80 2.47 2.41
C THR A 117 22.67 2.28 1.41
N LEU A 118 21.58 1.63 1.84
CA LEU A 118 20.44 1.43 0.97
C LEU A 118 19.89 2.78 0.49
N PRO A 119 19.52 2.95 -0.79
CA PRO A 119 19.02 4.23 -1.28
C PRO A 119 17.62 4.56 -0.75
N ARG A 120 16.89 3.54 -0.29
CA ARG A 120 15.54 3.65 0.27
C ARG A 120 15.38 2.68 1.42
N ARG A 121 14.58 3.08 2.40
CA ARG A 121 14.15 2.22 3.50
C ARG A 121 13.30 1.06 2.98
N THR A 122 13.64 -0.16 3.38
CA THR A 122 12.88 -1.38 3.11
C THR A 122 12.93 -2.30 4.32
N GLY A 123 11.85 -3.06 4.58
CA GLY A 123 11.83 -4.05 5.66
C GLY A 123 12.45 -5.39 5.29
N ARG A 124 12.81 -5.58 4.03
CA ARG A 124 13.41 -6.80 3.49
C ARG A 124 14.27 -6.46 2.27
N VAL A 125 15.37 -7.18 2.13
CA VAL A 125 16.22 -7.16 0.93
C VAL A 125 16.47 -8.59 0.50
N VAL A 126 16.46 -8.83 -0.81
CA VAL A 126 16.99 -10.05 -1.40
C VAL A 126 18.40 -9.74 -1.88
N LEU A 127 19.37 -10.50 -1.40
CA LEU A 127 20.77 -10.41 -1.78
C LEU A 127 21.06 -11.56 -2.72
N ASP A 128 21.58 -11.24 -3.89
CA ASP A 128 22.25 -12.19 -4.77
C ASP A 128 23.74 -11.92 -4.61
N VAL A 129 24.45 -12.89 -4.04
CA VAL A 129 25.89 -12.84 -3.89
C VAL A 129 26.46 -13.76 -4.94
N SER A 130 27.14 -13.18 -5.93
CA SER A 130 27.74 -13.88 -7.05
C SER A 130 29.19 -13.40 -7.12
N SER A 131 30.02 -13.86 -6.18
CA SER A 131 31.41 -13.40 -6.11
C SER A 131 32.27 -14.23 -7.08
N PRO A 132 32.95 -13.60 -8.06
CA PRO A 132 33.80 -14.33 -9.01
C PRO A 132 35.00 -14.99 -8.30
N ASP A 133 35.59 -15.99 -8.97
CA ASP A 133 36.70 -16.81 -8.47
C ASP A 133 37.76 -15.98 -7.72
N ASN A 134 38.09 -16.40 -6.49
CA ASN A 134 38.99 -15.79 -5.50
C ASN A 134 38.41 -14.70 -4.58
N ARG A 135 37.13 -14.33 -4.69
CA ARG A 135 36.44 -13.49 -3.69
C ARG A 135 35.33 -14.27 -3.01
N THR A 136 35.32 -14.26 -1.69
CA THR A 136 34.34 -14.98 -0.89
C THR A 136 33.82 -14.04 0.18
N VAL A 137 32.50 -13.83 0.19
CA VAL A 137 31.81 -13.09 1.26
C VAL A 137 31.48 -14.08 2.37
N SER A 138 31.99 -13.89 3.58
CA SER A 138 31.70 -14.81 4.69
C SER A 138 30.61 -14.30 5.63
N THR A 139 30.40 -12.98 5.68
CA THR A 139 29.44 -12.39 6.62
C THR A 139 28.78 -11.17 6.01
N VAL A 140 27.46 -11.05 6.19
CA VAL A 140 26.72 -9.81 5.91
C VAL A 140 26.21 -9.23 7.22
N ARG A 141 26.38 -7.92 7.36
CA ARG A 141 25.89 -7.14 8.49
C ARG A 141 24.93 -6.05 8.02
N ALA A 142 23.84 -5.86 8.77
CA ALA A 142 22.90 -4.77 8.65
C ALA A 142 23.03 -3.87 9.89
N ASP A 143 23.48 -2.63 9.71
CA ASP A 143 23.77 -1.68 10.79
C ASP A 143 24.66 -2.30 11.90
N GLY A 144 25.66 -3.08 11.47
CA GLY A 144 26.59 -3.76 12.37
C GLY A 144 26.11 -5.11 12.91
N ARG A 145 24.82 -5.43 12.84
CA ARG A 145 24.28 -6.75 13.24
C ARG A 145 24.50 -7.78 12.15
N THR A 146 25.11 -8.91 12.47
CA THR A 146 25.23 -10.05 11.55
C THR A 146 23.85 -10.59 11.18
N VAL A 147 23.59 -10.68 9.87
CA VAL A 147 22.32 -11.17 9.29
C VAL A 147 22.51 -12.41 8.43
N LEU A 148 23.71 -12.63 7.89
CA LEU A 148 24.12 -13.85 7.22
C LEU A 148 25.56 -14.15 7.63
N HIS A 149 25.88 -15.43 7.80
CA HIS A 149 27.20 -15.88 8.16
C HIS A 149 27.44 -17.29 7.65
N ASP A 150 28.48 -17.45 6.84
CA ASP A 150 29.02 -18.73 6.40
C ASP A 150 30.54 -18.56 6.29
N PRO A 151 31.31 -18.91 7.33
CA PRO A 151 32.75 -18.74 7.33
C PRO A 151 33.50 -19.85 6.59
N ASP A 152 32.87 -21.01 6.37
CA ASP A 152 33.53 -22.22 5.88
C ASP A 152 33.49 -22.28 4.36
N GLU A 153 32.30 -22.17 3.76
CA GLU A 153 32.10 -22.20 2.30
C GLU A 153 31.98 -20.78 1.74
N GLY A 154 31.52 -19.84 2.56
CA GLY A 154 31.16 -18.50 2.11
C GLY A 154 29.73 -18.42 1.61
N LEU A 155 29.28 -17.18 1.40
CA LEU A 155 27.97 -16.87 0.89
C LEU A 155 28.04 -16.78 -0.63
N ASP A 156 27.34 -17.68 -1.31
CA ASP A 156 27.18 -17.72 -2.75
C ASP A 156 25.73 -18.14 -3.10
N GLY A 157 25.06 -17.32 -3.89
CA GLY A 157 23.65 -17.47 -4.25
C GLY A 157 22.71 -16.43 -3.61
N THR A 158 21.44 -16.79 -3.52
CA THR A 158 20.36 -15.86 -3.15
C THR A 158 19.91 -16.01 -1.70
N TYR A 159 19.89 -14.89 -0.97
CA TYR A 159 19.50 -14.81 0.44
C TYR A 159 18.44 -13.76 0.70
N THR A 160 17.46 -14.06 1.54
CA THR A 160 16.46 -13.09 1.98
C THR A 160 16.78 -12.60 3.39
N VAL A 161 16.98 -11.29 3.55
CA VAL A 161 17.33 -10.67 4.83
C VAL A 161 16.21 -9.74 5.30
N GLY A 162 15.74 -9.97 6.53
CA GLY A 162 14.83 -9.07 7.24
C GLY A 162 15.56 -7.86 7.83
N LEU A 163 15.07 -6.66 7.54
CA LEU A 163 15.67 -5.38 7.91
C LEU A 163 14.76 -4.55 8.82
N SER A 164 15.36 -3.58 9.51
CA SER A 164 14.60 -2.60 10.28
C SER A 164 13.65 -1.83 9.38
N ARG A 165 12.39 -1.70 9.80
CA ARG A 165 11.40 -0.87 9.11
C ARG A 165 11.46 0.59 9.56
N ARG A 166 12.35 0.96 10.48
CA ARG A 166 12.37 2.29 11.11
C ARG A 166 13.32 3.25 10.40
N GLU A 167 14.45 2.75 9.90
CA GLU A 167 15.51 3.57 9.31
C GLU A 167 16.10 2.93 8.07
N THR A 168 16.81 3.74 7.28
CA THR A 168 17.57 3.26 6.13
C THR A 168 18.82 2.54 6.62
N VAL A 169 18.97 1.28 6.23
CA VAL A 169 20.05 0.40 6.70
C VAL A 169 21.34 0.60 5.90
N ARG A 170 22.48 0.53 6.58
CA ARG A 170 23.80 0.33 5.97
C ARG A 170 24.19 -1.15 6.01
N MET A 171 24.41 -1.71 4.84
CA MET A 171 24.85 -3.08 4.64
C MET A 171 26.38 -3.12 4.57
N THR A 172 27.00 -4.08 5.26
CA THR A 172 28.45 -4.30 5.23
C THR A 172 28.73 -5.77 4.97
N PHE A 173 29.67 -6.05 4.08
CA PHE A 173 30.04 -7.39 3.62
C PHE A 173 31.48 -7.66 4.04
N LEU A 174 31.70 -8.69 4.84
CA LEU A 174 33.05 -9.15 5.16
C LEU A 174 33.44 -10.13 4.07
N ALA A 175 34.47 -9.78 3.32
CA ALA A 175 35.03 -10.62 2.27
C ALA A 175 36.55 -10.65 2.38
N ASN A 176 37.18 -11.67 1.80
CA ASN A 176 38.63 -11.80 1.71
C ASN A 176 39.30 -10.81 0.75
N GLY A 177 38.53 -9.97 0.04
CA GLY A 177 39.02 -8.92 -0.84
C GLY A 177 37.99 -7.81 -1.08
N SER A 178 38.38 -6.78 -1.84
CA SER A 178 37.46 -5.71 -2.24
C SER A 178 36.45 -6.21 -3.25
N LEU A 179 35.16 -6.00 -2.95
CA LEU A 179 34.06 -6.31 -3.86
C LEU A 179 33.94 -5.26 -4.96
N GLN A 180 33.39 -5.69 -6.09
CA GLN A 180 33.14 -4.87 -7.26
C GLN A 180 31.64 -4.83 -7.58
N ARG A 181 31.26 -3.96 -8.51
CA ARG A 181 29.91 -3.98 -9.07
C ARG A 181 29.64 -5.33 -9.73
N GLY A 182 28.51 -5.94 -9.39
CA GLY A 182 28.11 -7.26 -9.88
C GLY A 182 28.34 -8.37 -8.86
N ASP A 183 29.33 -8.23 -7.97
CA ASP A 183 29.64 -9.25 -6.95
C ASP A 183 28.47 -9.44 -5.95
N VAL A 184 27.71 -8.36 -5.72
CA VAL A 184 26.48 -8.38 -4.93
C VAL A 184 25.41 -7.57 -5.64
N THR A 185 24.24 -8.19 -5.87
CA THR A 185 23.03 -7.52 -6.34
C THR A 185 21.99 -7.52 -5.24
N MET A 186 21.35 -6.36 -5.03
CA MET A 186 20.40 -6.16 -3.94
C MET A 186 19.06 -5.77 -4.51
N THR A 187 18.04 -6.58 -4.26
CA THR A 187 16.66 -6.29 -4.68
C THR A 187 15.85 -5.83 -3.47
N LEU A 188 15.39 -4.58 -3.50
CA LEU A 188 14.60 -3.94 -2.47
C LEU A 188 13.13 -3.83 -2.91
N THR A 189 12.25 -3.74 -1.93
CA THR A 189 10.83 -3.42 -2.15
C THR A 189 10.42 -2.28 -1.22
N PRO A 190 10.93 -1.04 -1.44
CA PRO A 190 10.53 0.11 -0.64
C PRO A 190 9.03 0.38 -0.78
N ARG A 191 8.43 0.83 0.33
CA ARG A 191 7.03 1.26 0.41
C ARG A 191 6.96 2.77 0.35
N ASP A 192 6.14 3.28 -0.55
CA ASP A 192 5.84 4.69 -0.72
C ASP A 192 4.38 4.94 -0.37
N THR A 193 4.14 5.89 0.54
CA THR A 193 2.80 6.22 1.02
C THR A 193 2.48 7.68 0.71
N ASN A 194 1.37 7.91 0.02
CA ASN A 194 0.85 9.26 -0.24
C ASN A 194 -0.49 9.44 0.46
N LYS A 195 -0.72 10.62 1.05
CA LYS A 195 -2.03 10.96 1.63
C LYS A 195 -3.04 11.19 0.50
N SER A 196 -4.25 10.69 0.68
CA SER A 196 -5.39 10.96 -0.20
C SER A 196 -6.70 10.96 0.61
N VAL A 197 -7.81 11.23 -0.06
CA VAL A 197 -9.15 11.21 0.52
C VAL A 197 -9.98 10.18 -0.22
N LEU A 198 -10.37 9.11 0.47
CA LEU A 198 -11.39 8.19 -0.03
C LEU A 198 -12.75 8.84 0.20
N ALA A 199 -13.57 8.94 -0.84
CA ALA A 199 -14.94 9.43 -0.75
C ALA A 199 -15.92 8.36 -1.28
N VAL A 200 -17.03 8.19 -0.57
CA VAL A 200 -18.16 7.36 -0.99
C VAL A 200 -19.36 8.28 -1.08
N THR A 201 -19.91 8.45 -2.27
CA THR A 201 -21.14 9.19 -2.52
C THR A 201 -22.24 8.20 -2.89
N VAL A 202 -23.41 8.34 -2.26
CA VAL A 202 -24.59 7.49 -2.49
C VAL A 202 -25.77 8.37 -2.87
N ASP A 203 -26.50 7.96 -3.88
CA ASP A 203 -27.70 8.62 -4.41
C ASP A 203 -28.78 7.56 -4.71
N ASP A 204 -30.05 7.97 -4.79
CA ASP A 204 -31.21 7.08 -4.98
C ASP A 204 -31.99 7.40 -6.25
#